data_AF-A0A6B3GQC7-F1
#
_entry.id   AF-A0A6B3GQC7-F1
#
_cell.length_a   1.000
_cell.length_b   1.000
_cell.length_c   1.000
_cell.angle_alpha   90.00
_cell.angle_beta   90.00
_cell.angle_gamma   90.00
#
_symmetry.space_group_name_H-M   'P 1'
#
loop_
_entity.id
_entity.type
_entity.pdbx_description
1 polymer ?
#
loop_
_entity_poly.entity_id
_entity_poly.type
_entity_poly.pdbx_seq_one_letter_code
_entity_poly.pdbx_strand_id
1 'polypeptide(L)' 'RRLEEEELGELVESFETTAADLVAAHGGRLIKTLGDEVLFAADDAGTAAEIALRLIEAMSQDETMPALRVGIAFGTVTTR' A
#
# COMPACT_ATOMS: atom_id res chain seq x y z
N ARG A 1 -1.04 19.70 -4.95
CA ARG A 1 0.13 20.42 -4.38
C ARG A 1 1.35 20.03 -5.21
N ARG A 2 2.28 20.95 -5.49
CA ARG A 2 3.57 20.58 -6.10
C ARG A 2 4.55 20.46 -4.93
N LEU A 3 5.20 19.31 -4.81
CA LEU A 3 6.23 19.05 -3.82
C LEU A 3 7.60 19.25 -4.49
N GLU A 4 8.57 19.68 -3.71
CA GLU A 4 9.97 19.62 -4.13
C GLU A 4 10.44 18.16 -4.19
N GLU A 5 11.52 17.88 -4.93
CA GLU A 5 12.00 16.51 -5.17
C GLU A 5 12.33 15.75 -3.87
N GLU A 6 12.92 16.44 -2.90
CA GLU A 6 13.27 15.88 -1.58
C GLU A 6 12.01 15.54 -0.77
N GLU A 7 11.04 16.46 -0.72
CA GLU A 7 9.76 16.25 -0.03
C GLU A 7 8.98 15.08 -0.65
N LEU A 8 9.04 14.93 -1.98
CA LEU A 8 8.41 13.80 -2.67
C LEU A 8 9.11 12.48 -2.33
N GLY A 9 10.44 12.47 -2.24
CA GLY A 9 11.21 11.30 -1.84
C GLY A 9 10.84 10.81 -0.45
N GLU A 10 10.79 11.71 0.53
CA GLU A 10 10.39 11.39 1.91
C GLU A 10 8.95 10.86 1.98
N LEU A 11 8.04 11.46 1.22
CA LEU A 11 6.64 11.03 1.15
C LEU A 11 6.53 9.61 0.59
N VAL A 12 7.26 9.30 -0.48
CA VAL A 12 7.30 7.96 -1.08
C VAL A 12 7.91 6.95 -0.10
N GLU A 13 9.00 7.29 0.58
CA GLU A 13 9.63 6.39 1.55
C GLU A 13 8.70 6.08 2.75
N SER A 14 8.01 7.11 3.28
CA SER A 14 7.01 6.95 4.33
C SER A 14 5.84 6.06 3.88
N PHE A 15 5.37 6.27 2.64
CA PHE A 15 4.33 5.46 2.03
C PHE A 15 4.75 3.99 1.91
N GLU A 16 5.92 3.73 1.32
CA GLU A 16 6.43 2.38 1.11
C GLU A 16 6.64 1.63 2.44
N THR A 17 7.21 2.32 3.45
CA THR A 17 7.46 1.75 4.78
C THR A 17 6.17 1.33 5.46
N THR A 18 5.21 2.26 5.56
CA THR A 18 3.92 1.99 6.23
C THR A 18 3.14 0.91 5.48
N ALA A 19 3.20 0.91 4.14
CA ALA A 19 2.55 -0.11 3.34
C ALA A 19 3.15 -1.49 3.55
N ALA A 20 4.49 -1.61 3.59
CA ALA A 20 5.18 -2.86 3.85
C ALA A 20 4.81 -3.42 5.23
N ASP A 21 4.79 -2.58 6.27
CA ASP A 21 4.46 -2.96 7.64
C ASP A 21 3.03 -3.47 7.75
N LEU A 22 2.05 -2.74 7.19
CA LEU A 22 0.65 -3.14 7.23
C LEU A 22 0.38 -4.40 6.42
N VAL A 23 0.97 -4.52 5.23
CA VAL A 23 0.82 -5.75 4.43
C VAL A 23 1.35 -6.96 5.21
N ALA A 24 2.52 -6.86 5.81
CA ALA A 24 3.12 -7.96 6.57
C ALA A 24 2.36 -8.29 7.85
N ALA A 25 1.95 -7.27 8.63
CA ALA A 25 1.24 -7.44 9.90
C ALA A 25 -0.13 -8.14 9.73
N HIS A 26 -0.73 -8.04 8.55
CA HIS A 26 -2.03 -8.62 8.25
C HIS A 26 -1.94 -9.89 7.36
N GLY A 27 -0.75 -10.49 7.23
CA GLY A 27 -0.58 -11.77 6.54
C GLY A 27 -0.52 -11.68 5.00
N GLY A 28 -0.40 -10.47 4.46
CA GLY A 28 -0.13 -10.25 3.05
C GLY A 28 1.35 -10.39 2.71
N ARG A 29 1.63 -10.45 1.41
CA ARG A 29 2.98 -10.43 0.86
C ARG A 29 3.14 -9.21 -0.04
N LEU A 30 4.09 -8.35 0.28
CA LEU A 30 4.48 -7.25 -0.60
C LEU A 30 5.20 -7.85 -1.82
N ILE A 31 4.67 -7.59 -3.02
CA ILE A 31 5.20 -8.12 -4.29
C ILE A 31 6.19 -7.14 -4.91
N LYS A 32 5.82 -5.86 -4.97
CA LYS A 32 6.66 -4.79 -5.51
C LYS A 32 6.24 -3.44 -4.95
N THR A 33 7.20 -2.53 -4.92
CA THR A 33 6.99 -1.08 -4.79
C THR A 33 7.35 -0.44 -6.13
N LEU A 34 6.66 0.65 -6.48
CA LEU A 34 6.83 1.41 -7.71
C LEU A 34 6.66 2.90 -7.39
N GLY A 35 7.54 3.45 -6.57
CA GLY A 35 7.42 4.85 -6.12
C GLY A 35 6.18 5.02 -5.26
N ASP A 36 5.16 5.71 -5.76
CA ASP A 36 3.90 5.98 -5.05
C ASP A 36 2.87 4.86 -5.11
N GLU A 37 3.26 3.67 -5.61
CA GLU A 37 2.39 2.50 -5.69
C GLU A 37 3.03 1.27 -5.05
N VAL A 38 2.19 0.43 -4.43
CA VAL A 38 2.57 -0.91 -4.00
C VAL A 38 1.64 -1.95 -4.62
N LEU A 39 2.19 -3.12 -4.90
CA LEU A 39 1.43 -4.33 -5.20
C LEU A 39 1.65 -5.32 -4.07
N PHE A 40 0.56 -5.85 -3.52
CA PHE A 40 0.60 -6.93 -2.55
C PHE A 40 -0.33 -8.08 -3.00
N ALA A 41 -0.11 -9.25 -2.41
CA ALA A 41 -0.98 -10.40 -2.56
C ALA A 41 -1.37 -10.95 -1.17
N ALA A 42 -2.55 -11.55 -1.09
CA ALA A 42 -3.00 -12.28 0.09
C ALA A 42 -3.64 -13.61 -0.37
N ASP A 43 -3.76 -14.56 0.55
CA ASP A 43 -4.23 -15.91 0.22
C ASP A 43 -5.76 -15.98 0.04
N ASP A 44 -6.50 -15.00 0.59
CA ASP A 44 -7.95 -14.88 0.43
C ASP A 44 -8.40 -13.41 0.29
N ALA A 45 -9.61 -13.23 -0.25
CA ALA A 45 -10.18 -11.91 -0.53
C ALA A 45 -10.48 -11.09 0.74
N GLY A 46 -10.78 -11.74 1.88
CA GLY A 46 -11.05 -11.06 3.15
C GLY A 46 -9.79 -10.43 3.70
N THR A 47 -8.68 -11.18 3.72
CA THR A 47 -7.35 -10.67 4.09
C THR A 47 -6.92 -9.52 3.19
N ALA A 48 -7.12 -9.63 1.87
CA ALA A 48 -6.81 -8.54 0.94
C ALA A 48 -7.64 -7.27 1.21
N ALA A 49 -8.93 -7.42 1.52
CA ALA A 49 -9.81 -6.31 1.83
C ALA A 49 -9.45 -5.64 3.16
N GLU A 50 -9.10 -6.41 4.20
CA GLU A 50 -8.65 -5.86 5.49
C GLU A 50 -7.38 -5.03 5.31
N ILE A 51 -6.37 -5.57 4.61
CA ILE A 51 -5.13 -4.82 4.30
C ILE A 51 -5.46 -3.51 3.59
N ALA A 52 -6.30 -3.55 2.56
CA ALA A 52 -6.67 -2.36 1.79
C ALA A 52 -7.34 -1.28 2.65
N LEU A 53 -8.28 -1.68 3.53
CA LEU A 53 -8.95 -0.75 4.43
C LEU A 53 -7.97 -0.15 5.44
N ARG A 54 -7.05 -0.95 5.99
CA ARG A 54 -6.02 -0.48 6.93
C ARG A 54 -5.04 0.48 6.30
N LEU A 55 -4.62 0.23 5.06
CA LEU A 55 -3.78 1.15 4.30
C LEU A 55 -4.47 2.51 4.13
N ILE A 56 -5.74 2.51 3.72
CA ILE A 56 -6.51 3.75 3.57
C ILE A 56 -6.68 4.47 4.92
N GLU A 57 -7.05 3.73 5.97
CA GLU A 57 -7.23 4.27 7.33
C GLU A 57 -5.94 4.92 7.83
N ALA A 58 -4.81 4.20 7.81
CA ALA A 58 -3.53 4.69 8.30
C ALA A 58 -3.04 5.91 7.53
N MET A 59 -3.06 5.85 6.19
CA MET A 59 -2.61 6.96 5.35
C MET A 59 -3.50 8.19 5.47
N SER A 60 -4.79 8.01 5.76
CA SER A 60 -5.71 9.14 5.98
C SER A 60 -5.46 9.91 7.28
N GLN A 61 -4.70 9.34 8.23
CA GLN A 61 -4.31 10.02 9.46
C GLN A 61 -3.14 11.00 9.27
N ASP A 62 -2.42 10.89 8.14
CA ASP A 62 -1.35 11.80 7.77
C ASP A 62 -1.89 12.87 6.80
N GLU A 63 -2.03 14.11 7.27
CA GLU A 63 -2.52 15.23 6.46
C GLU A 63 -1.59 15.60 5.28
N THR A 64 -0.33 15.15 5.31
CA THR A 64 0.63 15.37 4.22
C THR A 64 0.48 14.34 3.11
N MET A 65 -0.13 13.18 3.40
CA MET A 65 -0.32 12.08 2.47
C MET A 65 -1.53 12.33 1.54
N PRO A 66 -1.38 12.17 0.22
CA PRO A 66 -2.51 12.19 -0.70
C PRO A 66 -3.51 11.06 -0.41
N ALA A 67 -4.77 11.28 -0.80
CA ALA A 67 -5.80 10.26 -0.66
C ALA A 67 -5.43 8.98 -1.44
N LEU A 68 -5.22 7.89 -0.69
CA LEU A 68 -4.91 6.58 -1.24
C LEU A 68 -6.12 5.98 -1.96
N ARG A 69 -5.85 5.21 -3.02
CA ARG A 69 -6.84 4.37 -3.69
C ARG A 69 -6.31 2.95 -3.75
N VAL A 70 -7.19 1.99 -3.50
CA VAL A 70 -6.83 0.57 -3.57
C VAL A 70 -7.78 -0.16 -4.51
N GLY A 71 -7.21 -0.93 -5.43
CA GLY A 71 -7.94 -1.86 -6.29
C GLY A 71 -7.65 -3.30 -5.87
N ILE A 72 -8.69 -4.14 -5.84
CA ILE A 72 -8.56 -5.57 -5.50
C ILE A 72 -9.18 -6.40 -6.61
N ALA A 73 -8.49 -7.49 -6.97
CA ALA A 73 -9.02 -8.56 -7.79
C ALA A 73 -8.72 -9.90 -7.11
N PHE A 74 -9.61 -10.88 -7.25
CA PHE A 74 -9.47 -12.21 -6.67
C PHE A 74 -9.75 -13.29 -7.72
N GLY A 75 -8.86 -14.29 -7.78
CA GLY A 75 -8.95 -15.38 -8.74
C GLY A 75 -7.64 -16.15 -8.85
N THR A 76 -7.60 -17.12 -9.76
CA THR A 76 -6.40 -17.92 -10.00
C THR A 76 -5.29 -17.07 -10.63
N VAL A 77 -4.08 -17.17 -10.08
CA VAL A 77 -2.88 -16.47 -10.57
C VAL A 77 -1.72 -17.45 -10.74
N THR A 78 -0.81 -17.16 -11.66
CA THR A 78 0.45 -17.90 -11.81
C THR A 78 1.54 -17.17 -11.03
N THR A 79 2.22 -17.87 -10.12
CA THR A 79 3.24 -17.27 -9.23
C THR A 79 4.65 -17.34 -9.81
N ARG A 80 4.79 -17.49 -11.13
CA ARG A 80 6.06 -17.79 -11.78
C ARG A 80 6.19 -17.15 -13.15
#